data_AF-A0A9P4W580-F1
#
_entry.id   AF-A0A9P4W580-F1
#
_cell.length_a   1.000
_cell.length_b   1.000
_cell.length_c   1.000
_cell.angle_alpha   90.00
_cell.angle_beta   90.00
_cell.angle_gamma   90.00
#
_symmetry.space_group_name_H-M   'P 1'
#
loop_
_entity.id
_entity.type
_entity.pdbx_description
1 polymer ?
#
loop_
_entity_poly.entity_id
_entity_poly.type
_entity_poly.pdbx_seq_one_letter_code
_entity_poly.pdbx_strand_id
1 'polypeptide(L)'
;MNTNEEAPNDTHKRMLEQVREILNAASDLYQGDLLLLISLFKLEFSPETTGFHYLSAAIARLIKPNLTYMVAFINCVVDAPVQEVSQTTKDDVLRDVGLYLGEVSIDMRTHEAVERQLAAIDEMQDKDGFVARPMAKLSPGAFGLFTKRFYGIGQFLPVESMLACLQLEMKHALVMDLHSIYVPFLQHLVGLMLMYGIPMQNDTYSAFFDCVLCNYLERFVGIDSEDENSAEHNAWSHRANAARIMLGSFEHSYFEDILGARYESTIKPAYMKLPSATVGHGRFDSLDPSSVA
;
A
#
# COMPACT_ATOMS: atom_id res chain seq x y z
N MET A 1 13.41 -44.34 -34.14
CA MET A 1 12.90 -43.02 -33.73
C MET A 1 12.36 -43.19 -32.33
N ASN A 2 13.17 -42.83 -31.32
CA ASN A 2 12.72 -42.83 -29.93
C ASN A 2 12.09 -41.46 -29.66
N THR A 3 10.78 -41.43 -29.48
CA THR A 3 10.12 -40.35 -28.78
C THR A 3 10.50 -40.48 -27.31
N ASN A 4 11.54 -39.76 -26.89
CA ASN A 4 11.75 -39.45 -25.49
C ASN A 4 10.57 -38.54 -25.07
N GLU A 5 9.49 -39.16 -24.62
CA GLU A 5 8.53 -38.46 -23.76
C GLU A 5 9.27 -38.14 -22.47
N GLU A 6 9.80 -36.93 -22.35
CA GLU A 6 10.27 -36.41 -21.06
C GLU A 6 9.11 -36.55 -20.07
N ALA A 7 9.37 -37.25 -18.97
CA ALA A 7 8.36 -37.41 -17.94
C ALA A 7 7.91 -36.00 -17.49
N PRO A 8 6.60 -35.73 -17.37
CA PRO A 8 6.10 -34.38 -17.07
C PRO A 8 6.73 -33.74 -15.82
N ASN A 9 7.21 -34.55 -14.87
CA ASN A 9 7.97 -34.07 -13.70
C ASN A 9 9.34 -33.47 -14.05
N ASP A 10 10.07 -34.02 -15.03
CA ASP A 10 11.36 -33.45 -15.44
C ASP A 10 11.19 -32.11 -16.16
N THR A 11 10.11 -31.97 -16.94
CA THR A 11 9.77 -30.71 -17.61
C THR A 11 9.36 -29.63 -16.62
N HIS A 12 8.48 -29.94 -15.65
CA HIS A 12 8.07 -28.99 -14.62
C HIS A 12 9.24 -28.53 -13.76
N LYS A 13 10.11 -29.46 -13.36
CA LYS A 13 11.30 -29.17 -12.56
C LYS A 13 12.24 -28.19 -13.27
N ARG A 14 12.58 -28.47 -14.54
CA ARG A 14 13.43 -27.56 -15.34
C ARG A 14 12.81 -26.19 -15.53
N MET A 15 11.49 -26.12 -15.75
CA MET A 15 10.78 -24.85 -15.89
C MET A 15 10.86 -24.03 -14.58
N LEU A 16 10.63 -24.66 -13.43
CA LEU A 16 10.75 -24.00 -12.13
C LEU A 16 12.18 -23.54 -11.85
N GLU A 17 13.20 -24.33 -12.22
CA GLU A 17 14.61 -23.94 -12.13
C GLU A 17 14.92 -22.69 -12.98
N GLN A 18 14.49 -22.68 -14.24
CA GLN A 18 14.66 -21.52 -15.14
C GLN A 18 13.94 -20.27 -14.62
N VAL A 19 12.70 -20.41 -14.15
CA VAL A 19 11.95 -19.29 -13.57
C VAL A 19 12.66 -18.77 -12.33
N ARG A 20 13.19 -19.64 -11.46
CA ARG A 20 13.94 -19.21 -10.28
C ARG A 20 15.20 -18.42 -10.66
N GLU A 21 15.93 -18.84 -11.69
CA GLU A 21 17.09 -18.10 -12.20
C GLU A 21 16.69 -16.72 -12.70
N ILE A 22 15.60 -16.61 -13.46
CA ILE A 22 15.06 -15.33 -13.93
C ILE A 22 14.67 -14.44 -12.75
N LEU A 23 13.94 -14.99 -11.77
CA LEU A 23 13.55 -14.25 -10.57
C LEU A 23 14.75 -13.83 -9.72
N ASN A 24 15.80 -14.65 -9.64
CA ASN A 24 17.03 -14.28 -8.92
C ASN A 24 17.79 -13.14 -9.62
N ALA A 25 17.75 -13.09 -10.96
CA ALA A 25 18.37 -12.02 -11.75
C ALA A 25 17.50 -10.75 -11.82
N ALA A 26 16.20 -10.85 -11.58
CA ALA A 26 15.29 -9.73 -11.63
C ALA A 26 15.55 -8.73 -10.49
N SER A 27 15.36 -7.45 -10.78
CA SER A 27 15.40 -6.38 -9.77
C SER A 27 14.01 -6.01 -9.24
N ASP A 28 12.95 -6.31 -9.98
CA ASP A 28 11.56 -5.98 -9.63
C ASP A 28 10.58 -6.98 -10.29
N LEU A 29 9.31 -6.99 -9.84
CA LEU A 29 8.21 -7.75 -10.44
C LEU A 29 7.15 -6.81 -11.00
N TYR A 30 6.69 -7.07 -12.22
CA TYR A 30 5.54 -6.35 -12.80
C TYR A 30 4.23 -7.08 -12.50
N GLN A 31 3.12 -6.35 -12.55
CA GLN A 31 1.78 -6.92 -12.30
C GLN A 31 1.47 -8.14 -13.19
N GLY A 32 1.94 -8.14 -14.45
CA GLY A 32 1.79 -9.28 -15.35
C GLY A 32 2.55 -10.54 -14.89
N ASP A 33 3.71 -10.35 -14.26
CA ASP A 33 4.54 -11.45 -13.75
C ASP A 33 3.87 -12.16 -12.57
N LEU A 34 3.16 -11.40 -11.71
CA LEU A 34 2.44 -11.95 -10.57
C LEU A 34 1.39 -13.00 -10.97
N LEU A 35 0.66 -12.75 -12.07
CA LEU A 35 -0.34 -13.69 -12.58
C LEU A 35 0.29 -14.96 -13.15
N LEU A 36 1.44 -14.83 -13.81
CA LEU A 36 2.19 -15.97 -14.33
C LEU A 36 2.73 -16.85 -13.20
N LEU A 37 3.21 -16.24 -12.11
CA LEU A 37 3.76 -16.96 -10.96
C LEU A 37 2.71 -17.88 -10.30
N ILE A 38 1.45 -17.45 -10.20
CA ILE A 38 0.36 -18.24 -9.59
C ILE A 38 0.20 -19.59 -10.27
N SER A 39 0.30 -19.63 -11.61
CA SER A 39 0.16 -20.86 -12.38
C SER A 39 1.25 -21.89 -12.06
N LEU A 40 2.38 -21.44 -11.52
CA LEU A 40 3.52 -22.28 -11.17
C LEU A 40 3.41 -22.89 -9.76
N PHE A 41 2.52 -22.37 -8.91
CA PHE A 41 2.52 -22.70 -7.48
C PHE A 41 2.14 -24.14 -7.18
N LYS A 42 1.26 -24.73 -7.99
CA LYS A 42 0.83 -26.13 -7.86
C LYS A 42 1.76 -27.14 -8.52
N LEU A 43 2.76 -26.69 -9.28
CA LEU A 43 3.67 -27.61 -9.96
C LEU A 43 4.50 -28.36 -8.93
N GLU A 44 4.63 -29.67 -9.11
CA GLU A 44 5.49 -30.49 -8.25
C GLU A 44 6.96 -30.27 -8.63
N PHE A 45 7.80 -29.88 -7.66
CA PHE A 45 9.26 -29.81 -7.82
C PHE A 45 9.93 -31.05 -7.23
N SER A 46 9.45 -31.50 -6.08
CA SER A 46 9.81 -32.75 -5.42
C SER A 46 8.57 -33.31 -4.69
N PRO A 47 8.58 -34.57 -4.23
CA PRO A 47 7.45 -35.16 -3.49
C PRO A 47 7.01 -34.35 -2.25
N GLU A 48 7.89 -33.51 -1.71
CA GLU A 48 7.64 -32.68 -0.53
C GLU A 48 7.63 -31.18 -0.85
N THR A 49 7.86 -30.79 -2.10
CA THR A 49 8.07 -29.39 -2.48
C THR A 49 7.26 -29.02 -3.71
N THR A 50 6.39 -28.03 -3.55
CA THR A 50 5.68 -27.41 -4.67
C THR A 50 6.47 -26.26 -5.27
N GLY A 51 6.07 -25.80 -6.46
CA GLY A 51 6.65 -24.64 -7.11
C GLY A 51 6.57 -23.39 -6.25
N PHE A 52 5.52 -23.23 -5.44
CA PHE A 52 5.46 -22.14 -4.45
C PHE A 52 6.63 -22.22 -3.46
N HIS A 53 6.78 -23.35 -2.77
CA HIS A 53 7.86 -23.53 -1.78
C HIS A 53 9.25 -23.35 -2.40
N TYR A 54 9.40 -23.74 -3.66
CA TYR A 54 10.66 -23.61 -4.38
C TYR A 54 10.98 -22.16 -4.78
N LEU A 55 9.96 -21.37 -5.13
CA LEU A 55 10.10 -20.00 -5.64
C LEU A 55 9.89 -18.91 -4.57
N SER A 56 9.32 -19.26 -3.41
CA SER A 56 8.83 -18.31 -2.39
C SER A 56 9.89 -17.28 -1.97
N ALA A 57 11.11 -17.71 -1.71
CA ALA A 57 12.20 -16.82 -1.31
C ALA A 57 12.54 -15.77 -2.39
N ALA A 58 12.53 -16.16 -3.67
CA ALA A 58 12.83 -15.25 -4.77
C ALA A 58 11.67 -14.27 -5.01
N ILE A 59 10.43 -14.74 -4.90
CA ILE A 59 9.22 -13.91 -5.02
C ILE A 59 9.18 -12.90 -3.86
N ALA A 60 9.37 -13.37 -2.63
CA ALA A 60 9.39 -12.53 -1.43
C ALA A 60 10.42 -11.40 -1.55
N ARG A 61 11.65 -11.70 -2.01
CA ARG A 61 12.70 -10.70 -2.24
C ARG A 61 12.25 -9.60 -3.19
N LEU A 62 11.52 -9.94 -4.25
CA LEU A 62 11.11 -9.00 -5.30
C LEU A 62 9.89 -8.16 -4.90
N ILE A 63 8.96 -8.71 -4.11
CA ILE A 63 7.77 -7.97 -3.65
C ILE A 63 8.05 -7.13 -2.39
N LYS A 64 9.07 -7.49 -1.60
CA LYS A 64 9.42 -6.82 -0.33
C LYS A 64 9.60 -5.28 -0.47
N PRO A 65 10.25 -4.76 -1.52
CA PRO A 65 10.44 -3.32 -1.67
C PRO A 65 9.19 -2.55 -2.11
N ASN A 66 8.10 -3.22 -2.49
CA ASN A 66 6.93 -2.58 -3.07
C ASN A 66 5.62 -3.11 -2.46
N LEU A 67 5.08 -2.34 -1.51
CA LEU A 67 3.85 -2.67 -0.80
C LEU A 67 2.66 -2.90 -1.73
N THR A 68 2.53 -2.13 -2.82
CA THR A 68 1.43 -2.30 -3.76
C THR A 68 1.51 -3.65 -4.46
N TYR A 69 2.70 -4.07 -4.89
CA TYR A 69 2.88 -5.39 -5.49
C TYR A 69 2.70 -6.52 -4.48
N MET A 70 3.14 -6.33 -3.24
CA MET A 70 2.88 -7.27 -2.17
C MET A 70 1.37 -7.46 -1.93
N VAL A 71 0.60 -6.38 -1.80
CA VAL A 71 -0.85 -6.44 -1.63
C VAL A 71 -1.54 -7.07 -2.85
N ALA A 72 -1.16 -6.66 -4.06
CA ALA A 72 -1.71 -7.22 -5.29
C ALA A 72 -1.44 -8.73 -5.42
N PHE A 73 -0.21 -9.15 -5.12
CA PHE A 73 0.20 -10.55 -5.16
C PHE A 73 -0.64 -11.41 -4.21
N ILE A 74 -0.78 -11.00 -2.95
CA ILE A 74 -1.60 -11.71 -1.96
C ILE A 74 -3.05 -11.73 -2.41
N ASN A 75 -3.58 -10.60 -2.88
CA ASN A 75 -4.90 -10.48 -3.51
C ASN A 75 -5.12 -11.55 -4.57
N CYS A 76 -4.25 -11.64 -5.55
CA CYS A 76 -4.37 -12.64 -6.61
C CYS A 76 -4.21 -14.08 -6.09
N VAL A 77 -3.27 -14.37 -5.19
CA VAL A 77 -3.00 -15.73 -4.71
C VAL A 77 -4.16 -16.32 -3.91
N VAL A 78 -4.75 -15.55 -2.99
CA VAL A 78 -5.86 -16.07 -2.18
C VAL A 78 -7.16 -16.16 -2.99
N ASP A 79 -7.36 -15.28 -3.97
CA ASP A 79 -8.53 -15.35 -4.87
C ASP A 79 -8.43 -16.48 -5.91
N ALA A 80 -7.23 -16.99 -6.18
CA ALA A 80 -7.03 -18.08 -7.13
C ALA A 80 -7.89 -19.31 -6.76
N PRO A 81 -8.51 -20.02 -7.71
CA PRO A 81 -9.28 -21.23 -7.43
C PRO A 81 -8.44 -22.29 -6.68
N VAL A 82 -9.07 -23.11 -5.84
CA VAL A 82 -8.35 -24.16 -5.07
C VAL A 82 -7.67 -25.18 -5.99
N GLN A 83 -8.16 -25.36 -7.22
CA GLN A 83 -7.54 -26.20 -8.25
C GLN A 83 -6.24 -25.59 -8.84
N GLU A 84 -6.01 -24.30 -8.64
CA GLU A 84 -4.81 -23.57 -9.07
C GLU A 84 -3.84 -23.35 -7.92
N VAL A 85 -4.35 -22.97 -6.75
CA VAL A 85 -3.57 -22.78 -5.52
C VAL A 85 -4.31 -23.45 -4.36
N SER A 86 -3.69 -24.47 -3.76
CA SER A 86 -4.28 -25.18 -2.62
C SER A 86 -4.47 -24.24 -1.42
N GLN A 87 -5.41 -24.57 -0.54
CA GLN A 87 -5.63 -23.77 0.67
C GLN A 87 -4.38 -23.69 1.54
N THR A 88 -3.62 -24.79 1.67
CA THR A 88 -2.35 -24.82 2.39
C THR A 88 -1.36 -23.80 1.83
N THR A 89 -1.17 -23.76 0.50
CA THR A 89 -0.27 -22.79 -0.13
C THR A 89 -0.75 -21.35 0.10
N LYS A 90 -2.05 -21.09 0.10
CA LYS A 90 -2.60 -19.74 0.41
C LYS A 90 -2.27 -19.32 1.84
N ASP A 91 -2.44 -20.23 2.79
CA ASP A 91 -2.15 -19.98 4.20
C ASP A 91 -0.65 -19.78 4.41
N ASP A 92 0.19 -20.54 3.70
CA ASP A 92 1.65 -20.39 3.73
C ASP A 92 2.10 -19.06 3.13
N VAL A 93 1.51 -18.61 2.01
CA VAL A 93 1.77 -17.28 1.44
C VAL A 93 1.38 -16.18 2.42
N LEU A 94 0.20 -16.28 3.04
CA LEU A 94 -0.24 -15.31 4.05
C LEU A 94 0.71 -15.29 5.25
N ARG A 95 1.19 -16.46 5.70
CA ARG A 95 2.15 -16.56 6.80
C ARG A 95 3.52 -16.00 6.42
N ASP A 96 4.05 -16.34 5.26
CA ASP A 96 5.35 -15.86 4.78
C ASP A 96 5.34 -14.34 4.61
N VAL A 97 4.32 -13.80 3.95
CA VAL A 97 4.19 -12.34 3.83
C VAL A 97 3.87 -11.68 5.17
N GLY A 98 3.07 -12.34 6.02
CA GLY A 98 2.85 -11.94 7.39
C GLY A 98 4.14 -11.87 8.21
N LEU A 99 5.09 -12.77 7.97
CA LEU A 99 6.44 -12.71 8.54
C LEU A 99 7.26 -11.58 7.93
N TYR A 100 7.19 -11.29 6.64
CA TYR A 100 7.95 -10.14 6.09
C TYR A 100 7.42 -8.80 6.56
N LEU A 101 6.10 -8.68 6.71
CA LEU A 101 5.48 -7.50 7.30
C LEU A 101 5.69 -7.48 8.83
N GLY A 102 5.63 -8.65 9.48
CA GLY A 102 5.69 -8.83 10.93
C GLY A 102 7.08 -9.09 11.54
N GLU A 103 8.14 -9.35 10.76
CA GLU A 103 9.56 -9.37 11.17
C GLU A 103 10.01 -8.00 11.66
N VAL A 104 9.15 -6.99 11.47
CA VAL A 104 9.26 -5.72 12.15
C VAL A 104 8.88 -5.84 13.63
N SER A 105 8.17 -6.86 14.16
CA SER A 105 8.31 -7.36 15.57
C SER A 105 7.21 -8.32 16.03
N ILE A 106 7.59 -9.46 16.63
CA ILE A 106 6.80 -10.02 17.75
C ILE A 106 7.56 -10.07 19.07
N ASP A 107 8.88 -10.25 19.15
CA ASP A 107 9.46 -10.56 20.47
C ASP A 107 10.37 -9.52 21.13
N MET A 108 10.81 -8.46 20.47
CA MET A 108 11.74 -7.50 21.09
C MET A 108 11.78 -6.16 20.33
N ARG A 109 10.89 -5.20 20.62
CA ARG A 109 11.18 -3.79 20.28
C ARG A 109 11.60 -3.03 21.53
N THR A 110 12.91 -2.85 21.68
CA THR A 110 13.43 -1.62 22.30
C THR A 110 13.43 -0.53 21.24
N HIS A 111 13.34 0.74 21.66
CA HIS A 111 13.39 1.92 20.78
C HIS A 111 14.60 1.89 19.81
N GLU A 112 15.73 1.34 20.24
CA GLU A 112 16.94 1.15 19.41
C GLU A 112 16.75 0.20 18.22
N ALA A 113 15.91 -0.84 18.35
CA ALA A 113 15.68 -1.78 17.25
C ALA A 113 14.88 -1.11 16.12
N VAL A 114 13.93 -0.26 16.50
CA VAL A 114 13.17 0.58 15.57
C VAL A 114 14.10 1.60 14.90
N GLU A 115 14.95 2.30 15.66
CA GLU A 115 15.87 3.27 15.08
C GLU A 115 16.92 2.63 14.16
N ARG A 116 17.43 1.42 14.47
CA ARG A 116 18.34 0.71 13.55
C ARG A 116 17.65 0.24 12.28
N GLN A 117 16.40 -0.18 12.35
CA GLN A 117 15.65 -0.55 11.15
C GLN A 117 15.34 0.68 10.29
N LEU A 118 14.98 1.81 10.91
CA LEU A 118 14.82 3.09 10.22
C LEU A 118 16.14 3.54 9.58
N ALA A 119 17.25 3.46 10.31
CA ALA A 119 18.58 3.80 9.79
C ALA A 119 19.04 2.86 8.66
N ALA A 120 18.69 1.58 8.70
CA ALA A 120 19.00 0.63 7.63
C ALA A 120 18.18 0.90 6.36
N ILE A 121 16.93 1.35 6.50
CA ILE A 121 16.08 1.78 5.38
C ILE A 121 16.63 3.08 4.78
N ASP A 122 17.00 4.05 5.62
CA ASP A 122 17.61 5.32 5.16
C ASP A 122 19.00 5.09 4.52
N GLU A 123 19.83 4.19 5.05
CA GLU A 123 21.12 3.82 4.42
C GLU A 123 20.94 3.13 3.05
N MET A 124 19.86 2.38 2.85
CA MET A 124 19.53 1.79 1.55
C MET A 124 19.05 2.83 0.54
N GLN A 125 18.49 3.96 1.00
CA GLN A 125 18.13 5.09 0.13
C GLN A 125 19.36 5.91 -0.33
N ASP A 126 20.42 5.97 0.48
CA ASP A 126 21.63 6.74 0.17
C ASP A 126 22.66 5.97 -0.69
N LYS A 127 22.64 4.63 -0.70
CA LYS A 127 23.68 3.81 -1.36
C LYS A 127 23.37 3.44 -2.81
N ASP A 128 22.11 3.42 -3.19
CA ASP A 128 21.68 3.25 -4.56
C ASP A 128 20.93 4.51 -4.94
N GLY A 129 21.24 5.12 -6.09
CA GLY A 129 20.46 6.22 -6.65
C GLY A 129 19.05 5.75 -7.05
N PHE A 130 18.28 5.22 -6.10
CA PHE A 130 16.87 4.96 -6.16
C PHE A 130 16.19 6.32 -6.30
N VAL A 131 16.12 6.78 -7.54
CA VAL A 131 15.04 7.66 -7.95
C VAL A 131 13.78 6.90 -7.55
N ALA A 132 13.12 7.34 -6.48
CA ALA A 132 11.86 6.79 -6.01
C ALA A 132 10.93 6.70 -7.21
N ARG A 133 10.78 5.49 -7.77
CA ARG A 133 9.90 5.27 -8.91
C ARG A 133 8.49 5.52 -8.39
N PRO A 134 7.62 6.16 -9.18
CA PRO A 134 6.25 6.37 -8.76
C PRO A 134 5.65 5.02 -8.39
N MET A 135 5.34 4.87 -7.10
CA MET A 135 4.80 3.62 -6.58
C MET A 135 3.50 3.32 -7.31
N ALA A 136 3.29 2.06 -7.68
CA ALA A 136 1.99 1.64 -8.18
C ALA A 136 0.92 2.02 -7.14
N LYS A 137 -0.21 2.55 -7.60
CA LYS A 137 -1.25 3.10 -6.73
C LYS A 137 -1.98 1.98 -6.00
N LEU A 138 -1.80 1.87 -4.68
CA LEU A 138 -2.59 0.95 -3.85
C LEU A 138 -4.01 1.46 -3.74
N SER A 139 -4.97 0.81 -4.41
CA SER A 139 -6.37 1.24 -4.30
C SER A 139 -6.94 0.91 -2.91
N PRO A 140 -7.85 1.73 -2.36
CA PRO A 140 -8.48 1.46 -1.07
C PRO A 140 -9.14 0.07 -1.01
N GLY A 141 -9.77 -0.35 -2.11
CA GLY A 141 -10.40 -1.67 -2.21
C GLY A 141 -9.41 -2.83 -2.18
N ALA A 142 -8.25 -2.71 -2.83
CA ALA A 142 -7.22 -3.74 -2.79
C ALA A 142 -6.67 -3.91 -1.36
N PHE A 143 -6.40 -2.81 -0.67
CA PHE A 143 -5.99 -2.88 0.73
C PHE A 143 -7.08 -3.44 1.65
N GLY A 144 -8.34 -3.07 1.41
CA GLY A 144 -9.48 -3.60 2.14
C GLY A 144 -9.57 -5.12 2.12
N LEU A 145 -9.44 -5.70 0.93
CA LEU A 145 -9.42 -7.15 0.74
C LEU A 145 -8.23 -7.78 1.44
N PHE A 146 -7.04 -7.19 1.29
CA PHE A 146 -5.82 -7.65 1.96
C PHE A 146 -5.98 -7.68 3.49
N THR A 147 -6.44 -6.57 4.06
CA THR A 147 -6.68 -6.42 5.51
C THR A 147 -7.69 -7.43 6.03
N LYS A 148 -8.81 -7.59 5.31
CA LYS A 148 -9.86 -8.55 5.63
C LYS A 148 -9.32 -9.98 5.74
N ARG A 149 -8.37 -10.36 4.90
CA ARG A 149 -7.80 -11.70 4.89
C ARG A 149 -6.86 -11.95 6.06
N PHE A 150 -5.98 -10.99 6.36
CA PHE A 150 -5.07 -11.08 7.51
C PHE A 150 -5.83 -11.11 8.83
N TYR A 151 -6.83 -10.26 9.02
CA TYR A 151 -7.67 -10.32 10.21
C TYR A 151 -8.60 -11.53 10.24
N GLY A 152 -9.03 -12.01 9.08
CA GLY A 152 -9.80 -13.26 8.96
C GLY A 152 -9.06 -14.47 9.54
N ILE A 153 -7.73 -14.44 9.59
CA ILE A 153 -6.87 -15.46 10.22
C ILE A 153 -6.27 -15.01 11.56
N GLY A 154 -6.76 -13.91 12.14
CA GLY A 154 -6.31 -13.39 13.43
C GLY A 154 -4.93 -12.72 13.41
N GLN A 155 -4.40 -12.36 12.24
CA GLN A 155 -3.11 -11.69 12.13
C GLN A 155 -3.28 -10.17 11.98
N PHE A 156 -3.07 -9.43 13.07
CA PHE A 156 -3.25 -7.97 13.07
C PHE A 156 -1.98 -7.20 12.71
N LEU A 157 -0.84 -7.69 13.21
CA LEU A 157 0.47 -7.06 13.10
C LEU A 157 0.96 -6.81 11.66
N PRO A 158 0.74 -7.72 10.67
CA PRO A 158 1.17 -7.46 9.31
C PRO A 158 0.53 -6.19 8.73
N VAL A 159 -0.73 -5.93 9.08
CA VAL A 159 -1.46 -4.74 8.63
C VAL A 159 -0.89 -3.48 9.28
N GLU A 160 -0.64 -3.51 10.59
CA GLU A 160 -0.02 -2.41 11.33
C GLU A 160 1.37 -2.05 10.76
N SER A 161 2.18 -3.06 10.47
CA SER A 161 3.52 -2.86 9.92
C SER A 161 3.47 -2.27 8.52
N MET A 162 2.49 -2.69 7.71
CA MET A 162 2.25 -2.11 6.40
C MET A 162 1.84 -0.62 6.49
N LEU A 163 0.98 -0.26 7.44
CA LEU A 163 0.59 1.13 7.69
C LEU A 163 1.78 1.99 8.13
N ALA A 164 2.66 1.46 8.98
CA ALA A 164 3.89 2.13 9.38
C ALA A 164 4.83 2.38 8.19
N CYS A 165 4.96 1.42 7.26
CA CYS A 165 5.75 1.64 6.04
C CYS A 165 5.12 2.70 5.13
N LEU A 166 3.80 2.66 4.89
CA LEU A 166 3.11 3.69 4.11
C LEU A 166 3.24 5.08 4.75
N GLN A 167 3.26 5.16 6.07
CA GLN A 167 3.49 6.41 6.80
C GLN A 167 4.86 7.03 6.43
N LEU A 168 5.91 6.23 6.38
CA LEU A 168 7.27 6.70 6.03
C LEU A 168 7.36 7.19 4.58
N GLU A 169 6.58 6.59 3.69
CA GLU A 169 6.51 6.96 2.27
C GLU A 169 5.68 8.22 2.04
N MET A 170 4.84 8.63 3.01
CA MET A 170 3.87 9.72 2.85
C MET A 170 4.53 11.06 2.50
N LYS A 171 5.73 11.33 3.04
CA LYS A 171 6.54 12.52 2.69
C LYS A 171 6.92 12.59 1.21
N HIS A 172 6.98 11.44 0.53
CA HIS A 172 7.34 11.31 -0.87
C HIS A 172 6.15 11.03 -1.78
N ALA A 173 4.96 10.76 -1.21
CA ALA A 173 3.74 10.54 -1.96
C ALA A 173 3.44 11.72 -2.90
N LEU A 174 2.93 11.43 -4.10
CA LEU A 174 2.50 12.46 -5.03
C LEU A 174 1.30 13.22 -4.45
N VAL A 175 1.29 14.54 -4.64
CA VAL A 175 0.23 15.42 -4.12
C VAL A 175 -1.17 14.99 -4.58
N MET A 176 -1.31 14.56 -5.83
CA MET A 176 -2.56 14.04 -6.37
C MET A 176 -3.02 12.72 -5.73
N ASP A 177 -2.07 11.91 -5.24
CA ASP A 177 -2.37 10.62 -4.62
C ASP A 177 -2.86 10.81 -3.18
N LEU A 178 -2.40 11.84 -2.48
CA LEU A 178 -2.97 12.24 -1.18
C LEU A 178 -4.48 12.48 -1.31
N HIS A 179 -4.88 13.26 -2.32
CA HIS A 179 -6.29 13.57 -2.59
C HIS A 179 -7.09 12.35 -3.06
N SER A 180 -6.61 11.66 -4.09
CA SER A 180 -7.41 10.64 -4.78
C SER A 180 -7.34 9.24 -4.18
N ILE A 181 -6.38 8.98 -3.28
CA ILE A 181 -6.11 7.64 -2.75
C ILE A 181 -6.05 7.65 -1.24
N TYR A 182 -5.07 8.35 -0.64
CA TYR A 182 -4.74 8.17 0.78
C TYR A 182 -5.80 8.75 1.72
N VAL A 183 -6.38 9.91 1.41
CA VAL A 183 -7.47 10.49 2.20
C VAL A 183 -8.75 9.62 2.12
N PRO A 184 -9.25 9.22 0.93
CA PRO A 184 -10.33 8.25 0.82
C PRO A 184 -10.03 6.92 1.52
N PHE A 185 -8.77 6.50 1.53
CA PHE A 185 -8.33 5.28 2.19
C PHE A 185 -8.52 5.35 3.72
N LEU A 186 -8.31 6.50 4.37
CA LEU A 186 -8.57 6.64 5.81
C LEU A 186 -10.00 6.23 6.19
N GLN A 187 -11.01 6.63 5.41
CA GLN A 187 -12.40 6.25 5.66
C GLN A 187 -12.62 4.73 5.54
N HIS A 188 -11.98 4.11 4.56
CA HIS A 188 -12.02 2.67 4.44
C HIS A 188 -11.37 1.98 5.65
N LEU A 189 -10.26 2.54 6.13
CA LEU A 189 -9.54 2.05 7.31
C LEU A 189 -10.39 2.16 8.59
N VAL A 190 -11.12 3.27 8.79
CA VAL A 190 -12.10 3.40 9.90
C VAL A 190 -13.12 2.27 9.85
N GLY A 191 -13.69 1.99 8.67
CA GLY A 191 -14.66 0.91 8.50
C GLY A 191 -14.09 -0.47 8.86
N LEU A 192 -12.84 -0.73 8.51
CA LEU A 192 -12.13 -1.96 8.88
C LEU A 192 -11.86 -2.02 10.39
N MET A 193 -11.41 -0.92 11.00
CA MET A 193 -11.19 -0.85 12.44
C MET A 193 -12.44 -1.20 13.22
N LEU A 194 -13.59 -0.62 12.84
CA LEU A 194 -14.90 -0.94 13.44
C LEU A 194 -15.28 -2.41 13.24
N MET A 195 -15.16 -2.92 12.02
CA MET A 195 -15.55 -4.29 11.66
C MET A 195 -14.77 -5.35 12.46
N TYR A 196 -13.49 -5.10 12.70
CA TYR A 196 -12.59 -6.06 13.34
C TYR A 196 -12.28 -5.75 14.81
N GLY A 197 -12.97 -4.77 15.40
CA GLY A 197 -12.82 -4.43 16.82
C GLY A 197 -11.45 -3.84 17.16
N ILE A 198 -10.80 -3.17 16.22
CA ILE A 198 -9.52 -2.50 16.46
C ILE A 198 -9.78 -1.25 17.32
N PRO A 199 -9.01 -1.05 18.41
CA PRO A 199 -9.14 0.15 19.23
C PRO A 199 -8.91 1.42 18.40
N MET A 200 -9.78 2.42 18.56
CA MET A 200 -9.66 3.70 17.85
C MET A 200 -8.36 4.45 18.20
N GLN A 201 -7.91 4.33 19.45
CA GLN A 201 -6.68 4.95 19.95
C GLN A 201 -5.45 4.04 19.79
N ASN A 202 -5.41 3.20 18.75
CA ASN A 202 -4.20 2.43 18.44
C ASN A 202 -3.13 3.36 17.85
N ASP A 203 -1.95 3.38 18.47
CA ASP A 203 -0.85 4.29 18.12
C ASP A 203 -0.46 4.25 16.63
N THR A 204 -0.42 3.06 16.02
CA THR A 204 -0.04 2.91 14.60
C THR A 204 -1.07 3.53 13.67
N TYR A 205 -2.36 3.34 13.96
CA TYR A 205 -3.44 3.92 13.16
C TYR A 205 -3.47 5.43 13.37
N SER A 206 -3.42 5.89 14.62
CA SER A 206 -3.38 7.31 14.94
C SER A 206 -2.21 8.01 14.24
N ALA A 207 -1.01 7.42 14.24
CA ALA A 207 0.16 7.98 13.57
C ALA A 207 -0.01 8.02 12.04
N PHE A 208 -0.59 6.97 11.44
CA PHE A 208 -0.86 6.95 10.00
C PHE A 208 -1.90 8.00 9.59
N PHE A 209 -3.02 8.11 10.34
CA PHE A 209 -4.06 9.12 10.10
C PHE A 209 -3.49 10.53 10.21
N ASP A 210 -2.72 10.80 11.27
CA ASP A 210 -2.09 12.10 11.50
C ASP A 210 -1.16 12.46 10.34
N CYS A 211 -0.32 11.51 9.92
CA CYS A 211 0.62 11.69 8.83
C CYS A 211 -0.07 11.99 7.49
N VAL A 212 -1.11 11.24 7.13
CA VAL A 212 -1.87 11.45 5.89
C VAL A 212 -2.56 12.83 5.92
N LEU A 213 -3.27 13.16 7.00
CA LEU A 213 -4.04 14.40 7.09
C LEU A 213 -3.13 15.63 7.15
N CYS A 214 -2.02 15.57 7.89
CA CYS A 214 -1.03 16.65 7.93
C CYS A 214 -0.41 16.86 6.55
N ASN A 215 0.10 15.79 5.89
CA ASN A 215 0.67 15.91 4.54
C ASN A 215 -0.36 16.44 3.53
N TYR A 216 -1.62 16.02 3.63
CA TYR A 216 -2.67 16.48 2.74
C TYR A 216 -2.95 17.98 2.91
N LEU A 217 -3.09 18.45 4.15
CA LEU A 217 -3.30 19.87 4.43
C LEU A 217 -2.07 20.72 4.09
N GLU A 218 -0.86 20.25 4.40
CA GLU A 218 0.37 21.00 4.17
C GLU A 218 0.81 21.01 2.70
N ARG A 219 0.67 19.89 1.97
CA ARG A 219 1.25 19.72 0.63
C ARG A 219 0.22 19.80 -0.50
N PHE A 220 -1.00 19.30 -0.30
CA PHE A 220 -2.05 19.42 -1.32
C PHE A 220 -2.78 20.75 -1.24
N VAL A 221 -3.29 21.14 -0.07
CA VAL A 221 -3.89 22.47 0.08
C VAL A 221 -2.79 23.52 -0.06
N GLY A 222 -1.74 23.39 0.76
CA GLY A 222 -0.63 24.32 0.75
C GLY A 222 -0.96 25.64 1.43
N ILE A 223 -0.08 26.62 1.21
CA ILE A 223 -0.18 27.95 1.81
C ILE A 223 -1.02 28.84 0.89
N ASP A 224 -1.88 29.66 1.48
CA ASP A 224 -2.62 30.70 0.75
C ASP A 224 -1.65 31.73 0.18
N SER A 225 -1.98 32.27 -0.99
CA SER A 225 -1.20 33.35 -1.60
C SER A 225 -1.59 34.69 -0.99
N GLU A 226 -0.60 35.55 -0.72
CA GLU A 226 -0.83 36.90 -0.21
C GLU A 226 -1.58 37.81 -1.21
N ASP A 227 -1.56 37.47 -2.51
CA ASP A 227 -2.27 38.20 -3.56
C ASP A 227 -3.53 37.45 -3.99
N GLU A 228 -4.68 37.88 -3.44
CA GLU A 228 -6.01 37.32 -3.69
C GLU A 228 -6.42 37.33 -5.18
N ASN A 229 -5.79 38.14 -6.04
CA ASN A 229 -6.12 38.21 -7.48
C ASN A 229 -5.16 37.42 -8.37
N SER A 230 -4.21 36.68 -7.78
CA SER A 230 -3.21 35.91 -8.52
C SER A 230 -3.74 34.58 -9.05
N ALA A 231 -3.12 34.07 -10.12
CA ALA A 231 -3.38 32.70 -10.61
C ALA A 231 -3.06 31.64 -9.55
N GLU A 232 -2.08 31.91 -8.69
CA GLU A 232 -1.70 31.04 -7.58
C GLU A 232 -2.78 30.98 -6.50
N HIS A 233 -3.39 32.12 -6.14
CA HIS A 233 -4.53 32.16 -5.22
C HIS A 233 -5.74 31.41 -5.79
N ASN A 234 -6.06 31.59 -7.08
CA ASN A 234 -7.12 30.84 -7.74
C ASN A 234 -6.86 29.32 -7.68
N ALA A 235 -5.64 28.88 -7.99
CA ALA A 235 -5.25 27.48 -7.92
C ALA A 235 -5.31 26.92 -6.49
N TRP A 236 -4.86 27.71 -5.50
CA TRP A 236 -4.98 27.37 -4.08
C TRP A 236 -6.45 27.24 -3.66
N SER A 237 -7.30 28.22 -4.01
CA SER A 237 -8.73 28.24 -3.69
C SER A 237 -9.45 27.02 -4.25
N HIS A 238 -9.12 26.59 -5.47
CA HIS A 238 -9.63 25.33 -6.03
C HIS A 238 -9.23 24.10 -5.22
N ARG A 239 -7.94 23.97 -4.83
CA ARG A 239 -7.47 22.85 -4.00
C ARG A 239 -8.08 22.89 -2.60
N ALA A 240 -8.19 24.07 -2.00
CA ALA A 240 -8.76 24.28 -0.68
C ALA A 240 -10.26 23.94 -0.66
N ASN A 241 -11.01 24.33 -1.69
CA ASN A 241 -12.42 23.95 -1.84
C ASN A 241 -12.58 22.43 -2.05
N ALA A 242 -11.73 21.82 -2.90
CA ALA A 242 -11.73 20.36 -3.08
C ALA A 242 -11.43 19.61 -1.77
N ALA A 243 -10.45 20.10 -0.99
CA ALA A 243 -10.14 19.56 0.33
C ALA A 243 -11.29 19.76 1.31
N ARG A 244 -11.96 20.91 1.30
CA ARG A 244 -13.13 21.19 2.15
C ARG A 244 -14.27 20.20 1.87
N ILE A 245 -14.60 19.99 0.59
CA ILE A 245 -15.65 19.06 0.15
C ILE A 245 -15.29 17.62 0.55
N MET A 246 -14.06 17.20 0.27
CA MET A 246 -13.61 15.85 0.57
C MET A 246 -13.59 15.59 2.08
N LEU A 247 -12.94 16.45 2.86
CA LEU A 247 -12.85 16.28 4.31
C LEU A 247 -14.22 16.39 4.98
N GLY A 248 -15.06 17.32 4.51
CA GLY A 248 -16.42 17.49 5.02
C GLY A 248 -17.39 16.34 4.71
N SER A 249 -17.00 15.40 3.84
CA SER A 249 -17.77 14.17 3.59
C SER A 249 -17.51 13.06 4.63
N PHE A 250 -16.46 13.20 5.43
CA PHE A 250 -16.14 12.23 6.49
C PHE A 250 -16.87 12.53 7.80
N GLU A 251 -17.14 11.47 8.56
CA GLU A 251 -17.67 11.60 9.91
C GLU A 251 -16.51 11.94 10.87
N HIS A 252 -16.35 13.24 11.13
CA HIS A 252 -15.22 13.80 11.86
C HIS A 252 -15.09 13.31 13.32
N SER A 253 -16.15 12.77 13.93
CA SER A 253 -16.08 12.14 15.26
C SER A 253 -15.10 10.97 15.29
N TYR A 254 -14.99 10.17 14.22
CA TYR A 254 -14.00 9.10 14.19
C TYR A 254 -12.56 9.62 14.13
N PHE A 255 -12.31 10.72 13.42
CA PHE A 255 -10.99 11.33 13.41
C PHE A 255 -10.64 11.91 14.79
N GLU A 256 -11.62 12.49 15.49
CA GLU A 256 -11.47 12.93 16.87
C GLU A 256 -11.17 11.75 17.81
N ASP A 257 -11.91 10.64 17.70
CA ASP A 257 -11.69 9.44 18.51
C ASP A 257 -10.32 8.80 18.28
N ILE A 258 -9.84 8.79 17.02
CA ILE A 258 -8.57 8.18 16.62
C ILE A 258 -7.38 9.06 17.00
N LEU A 259 -7.46 10.36 16.77
CA LEU A 259 -6.32 11.28 16.93
C LEU A 259 -6.33 12.00 18.29
N GLY A 260 -7.47 12.03 18.97
CA GLY A 260 -7.65 12.70 20.26
C GLY A 260 -7.25 14.17 20.20
N ALA A 261 -6.42 14.59 21.17
CA ALA A 261 -5.97 15.97 21.30
C ALA A 261 -5.28 16.53 20.03
N ARG A 262 -4.61 15.68 19.23
CA ARG A 262 -3.95 16.10 17.98
C ARG A 262 -4.94 16.57 16.93
N TYR A 263 -6.14 15.98 16.89
CA TYR A 263 -7.20 16.42 15.99
C TYR A 263 -7.61 17.87 16.29
N GLU A 264 -7.86 18.14 17.57
CA GLU A 264 -8.30 19.46 18.04
C GLU A 264 -7.22 20.53 17.90
N SER A 265 -5.94 20.19 18.10
CA SER A 265 -4.84 21.16 18.03
C SER A 265 -4.35 21.46 16.62
N THR A 266 -4.44 20.48 15.70
CA THR A 266 -3.72 20.54 14.42
C THR A 266 -4.69 20.44 13.24
N ILE A 267 -5.45 19.35 13.16
CA ILE A 267 -6.26 19.02 11.98
C ILE A 267 -7.51 19.91 11.89
N LYS A 268 -8.27 20.01 12.97
CA LYS A 268 -9.53 20.78 13.02
C LYS A 268 -9.30 22.27 12.77
N PRO A 269 -8.32 22.95 13.38
CA PRO A 269 -8.07 24.36 13.08
C PRO A 269 -7.68 24.58 11.62
N ALA A 270 -6.84 23.71 11.04
CA ALA A 270 -6.45 23.80 9.63
C ALA A 270 -7.65 23.57 8.70
N TYR A 271 -8.51 22.59 9.00
CA TYR A 271 -9.76 22.36 8.28
C TYR A 271 -10.73 23.55 8.35
N MET A 272 -10.88 24.18 9.53
CA MET A 272 -11.78 25.32 9.73
C MET A 272 -11.31 26.60 9.03
N LYS A 273 -10.01 26.71 8.73
CA LYS A 273 -9.47 27.81 7.91
C LYS A 273 -9.73 27.66 6.42
N LEU A 274 -10.12 26.47 5.95
CA LEU A 274 -10.47 26.26 4.55
C LEU A 274 -11.71 27.12 4.19
N PRO A 275 -11.75 27.69 2.98
CA PRO A 275 -12.88 28.52 2.55
C PRO A 275 -14.18 27.72 2.60
N SER A 276 -15.28 28.40 2.95
CA SER A 276 -16.62 27.83 2.90
C SER A 276 -16.88 27.26 1.51
N ALA A 277 -17.33 26.01 1.43
CA ALA A 277 -17.52 25.34 0.16
C ALA A 277 -18.52 26.10 -0.70
N THR A 278 -18.05 26.75 -1.76
CA THR A 278 -18.90 27.22 -2.84
C THR A 278 -19.21 26.01 -3.70
N VAL A 279 -20.47 25.59 -3.69
CA VAL A 279 -21.00 24.59 -4.63
C VAL A 279 -21.06 25.23 -6.01
N GLY A 280 -19.89 25.43 -6.63
CA GLY A 280 -19.79 25.72 -8.05
C GLY A 280 -20.01 24.41 -8.81
N HIS A 281 -20.82 24.43 -9.86
CA HIS A 281 -20.87 23.37 -10.87
C HIS A 281 -19.49 23.29 -11.57
N GLY A 282 -18.51 22.67 -10.91
CA GLY A 282 -17.16 22.51 -11.39
C GLY A 282 -17.11 21.43 -12.46
N ARG A 283 -17.34 21.82 -13.71
CA ARG A 283 -16.74 21.13 -14.85
C ARG A 283 -15.23 21.30 -14.70
N PHE A 284 -14.49 20.19 -14.69
CA PHE A 284 -13.03 20.20 -14.80
C PHE A 284 -12.68 20.68 -16.22
N ASP A 285 -12.61 21.99 -16.44
CA ASP A 285 -12.14 22.58 -17.72
C ASP A 285 -10.61 22.66 -17.75
N SER A 286 -9.94 21.59 -17.36
CA SER A 286 -8.53 21.38 -17.65
C SER A 286 -8.40 20.07 -18.40
N LEU A 287 -8.56 20.17 -19.72
CA LEU A 287 -8.09 19.30 -20.81
C LEU A 287 -9.04 19.48 -22.01
N ASP A 288 -9.08 20.69 -22.59
CA ASP A 288 -9.54 20.83 -23.98
C ASP A 288 -8.29 20.84 -24.88
N PRO A 289 -7.99 19.75 -25.62
CA PRO A 289 -6.86 19.70 -26.53
C PRO A 289 -7.08 20.52 -27.81
N SER A 290 -8.19 21.28 -27.94
CA SER A 290 -8.50 22.04 -29.15
C SER A 290 -7.96 23.47 -29.21
N SER A 291 -7.13 23.91 -28.25
CA SER A 291 -6.50 25.24 -28.28
C SER A 291 -5.12 25.31 -28.95
N VAL A 292 -4.75 24.31 -29.75
CA VAL A 292 -3.62 24.43 -30.69
C VAL A 292 -4.20 24.54 -32.09
N ALA A 293 -4.45 25.79 -32.50
CA ALA A 293 -4.62 26.17 -33.89
C ALA A 293 -3.31 26.75 -34.42
#